data_AF-A0A7W1YZJ1-F1
#
_entry.id   AF-A0A7W1YZJ1-F1
#
_cell.length_a   1.000
_cell.length_b   1.000
_cell.length_c   1.000
_cell.angle_alpha   90.00
_cell.angle_beta   90.00
_cell.angle_gamma   90.00
#
_symmetry.space_group_name_H-M   'P 1'
#
loop_
_entity.id
_entity.type
_entity.pdbx_description
1 polymer ?
#
loop_
_entity_poly.entity_id
_entity_poly.type
_entity_poly.pdbx_seq_one_letter_code
_entity_poly.pdbx_strand_id
1 'polypeptide(L)'
;MDAAANQSWFLRKHVDGSVFGPLRFEEVRRWADGAQIAPHDKISHDQEIWQKAPMYPELGMDWLVEITSDRYYGPTTLGAVREFIRLGEIGEETFVINSCDGSRRQIGELAELAQEPNDTFELSANAPPATPMSIDVRDRITDLEHSLFEERRAFDELEARYRELETRYQAVLARES
;
A
#
# COMPACT_ATOMS: atom_id res chain seq x y z
N MET A 1 29.64 1.22 23.92
CA MET A 1 28.42 1.82 24.53
C MET A 1 27.33 0.83 24.18
N ASP A 2 27.19 -0.23 24.98
CA ASP A 2 26.52 -1.48 24.58
C ASP A 2 25.35 -1.77 25.52
N ALA A 3 24.39 -0.84 25.57
CA ALA A 3 23.14 -1.03 26.31
C ALA A 3 21.95 -1.43 25.41
N ALA A 4 22.06 -1.21 24.09
CA ALA A 4 20.98 -1.47 23.13
C ALA A 4 20.85 -2.96 22.72
N ALA A 5 21.88 -3.78 22.95
CA ALA A 5 21.91 -5.16 22.47
C ALA A 5 21.02 -6.15 23.27
N ASN A 6 20.47 -5.73 24.41
CA ASN A 6 19.72 -6.62 25.31
C ASN A 6 18.28 -6.12 25.61
N GLN A 7 17.78 -5.17 24.81
CA GLN A 7 16.42 -4.67 24.96
C GLN A 7 15.44 -5.62 24.27
N SER A 8 14.54 -6.20 25.07
CA SER A 8 13.48 -7.09 24.60
C SER A 8 12.31 -6.26 24.09
N TRP A 9 11.86 -6.56 22.87
CA TRP A 9 10.72 -5.92 22.25
C TRP A 9 9.53 -6.87 22.21
N PHE A 10 8.34 -6.27 22.26
CA PHE A 10 7.07 -6.97 22.27
C PHE A 10 6.13 -6.32 21.26
N LEU A 11 5.49 -7.14 20.45
CA LEU A 11 4.45 -6.74 19.51
C LEU A 11 3.10 -7.16 20.06
N ARG A 12 2.11 -6.26 20.04
CA ARG A 12 0.71 -6.56 20.32
C ARG A 12 -0.13 -6.30 19.08
N LYS A 13 -0.80 -7.33 18.59
CA LYS A 13 -1.70 -7.26 17.44
C LYS A 13 -2.95 -6.48 17.79
N HIS A 14 -3.39 -5.62 16.88
CA HIS A 14 -4.61 -4.83 17.07
C HIS A 14 -5.88 -5.68 16.98
N VAL A 15 -5.88 -6.70 16.12
CA VAL A 15 -7.07 -7.48 15.76
C VAL A 15 -7.57 -8.37 16.90
N ASP A 16 -6.68 -9.08 17.58
CA ASP A 16 -7.02 -10.08 18.60
C ASP A 16 -6.35 -9.79 19.96
N GLY A 17 -5.49 -8.77 20.03
CA GLY A 17 -4.74 -8.43 21.23
C GLY A 17 -3.58 -9.39 21.56
N SER A 18 -3.26 -10.34 20.66
CA SER A 18 -2.17 -11.29 20.87
C SER A 18 -0.83 -10.57 21.02
N VAL A 19 0.02 -11.08 21.92
CA VAL A 19 1.33 -10.49 22.23
C VAL A 19 2.44 -11.47 21.84
N PHE A 20 3.42 -10.97 21.09
CA PHE A 20 4.60 -11.69 20.62
C PHE A 20 5.85 -11.09 21.25
N GLY A 21 6.75 -11.96 21.74
CA GLY A 21 8.04 -11.59 22.28
C GLY A 21 8.51 -12.52 23.40
N PRO A 22 9.71 -12.30 23.94
CA PRO A 22 10.64 -11.20 23.63
C PRO A 22 11.30 -11.33 22.24
N LEU A 23 11.42 -10.21 21.53
CA LEU A 23 12.06 -10.10 20.21
C LEU A 23 13.24 -9.13 20.26
N ARG A 24 14.19 -9.27 19.33
CA ARG A 24 15.13 -8.19 19.02
C ARG A 24 14.43 -7.14 18.16
N PHE A 25 14.88 -5.89 18.23
CA PHE A 25 14.30 -4.84 17.37
C PHE A 25 14.41 -5.17 15.87
N GLU A 26 15.51 -5.81 15.46
CA GLU A 26 15.70 -6.28 14.08
C GLU A 26 14.63 -7.29 13.63
N GLU A 27 14.11 -8.12 14.54
CA GLU A 27 12.99 -9.03 14.24
C GLU A 27 11.71 -8.25 14.01
N VAL A 28 11.45 -7.24 14.84
CA VAL A 28 10.28 -6.36 14.70
C VAL A 28 10.34 -5.60 13.36
N ARG A 29 11.51 -5.06 12.99
CA ARG A 29 11.72 -4.40 11.69
C ARG A 29 11.46 -5.36 10.52
N ARG A 30 11.96 -6.60 10.61
CA ARG A 30 11.70 -7.62 9.59
C ARG A 30 10.22 -7.97 9.46
N TRP A 31 9.50 -8.06 10.57
CA TRP A 31 8.06 -8.32 10.55
C TRP A 31 7.27 -7.15 9.97
N ALA A 32 7.71 -5.91 10.20
CA ALA A 32 7.14 -4.73 9.53
C ALA A 32 7.40 -4.76 8.01
N ASP A 33 8.60 -5.13 7.57
CA ASP A 33 8.93 -5.31 6.15
C ASP A 33 8.17 -6.47 5.50
N GLY A 34 7.82 -7.51 6.26
CA GLY A 34 7.06 -8.67 5.77
C GLY A 34 5.54 -8.53 5.81
N ALA A 35 5.00 -7.32 5.96
CA ALA A 35 3.56 -7.06 6.16
C ALA A 35 2.91 -7.78 7.37
N GLN A 36 3.71 -8.20 8.36
CA GLN A 36 3.21 -8.90 9.56
C GLN A 36 2.84 -7.94 10.70
N ILE A 37 3.28 -6.68 10.61
CA ILE A 37 2.92 -5.61 11.55
C ILE A 37 2.03 -4.60 10.81
N ALA A 38 0.80 -4.46 11.29
CA ALA A 38 -0.15 -3.49 10.77
C ALA A 38 0.09 -2.10 11.40
N PRO A 39 -0.35 -1.01 10.75
CA PRO A 39 -0.21 0.36 11.26
C PRO A 39 -0.86 0.58 12.64
N HIS A 40 -1.88 -0.23 12.97
CA HIS A 40 -2.60 -0.16 14.24
C HIS A 40 -2.02 -1.06 15.34
N ASP A 41 -1.10 -1.97 14.99
CA ASP A 41 -0.42 -2.80 15.96
C ASP A 41 0.45 -1.94 16.88
N LYS A 42 0.73 -2.46 18.07
CA LYS A 42 1.46 -1.72 19.09
C LYS A 42 2.75 -2.42 19.46
N ILE A 43 3.78 -1.64 19.72
CA ILE A 43 5.11 -2.11 20.08
C ILE A 43 5.51 -1.51 21.42
N SER A 44 6.16 -2.34 22.24
CA SER A 44 6.63 -1.99 23.58
C SER A 44 7.99 -2.64 23.86
N HIS A 45 8.82 -1.99 24.67
CA HIS A 45 10.07 -2.56 25.18
C HIS A 45 10.00 -2.97 26.66
N ASP A 46 8.88 -2.66 27.34
CA ASP A 46 8.67 -2.90 28.78
C ASP A 46 7.33 -3.59 29.09
N GLN A 47 6.48 -3.81 28.09
CA GLN A 47 5.10 -4.30 28.19
C GLN A 47 4.13 -3.39 28.97
N GLU A 48 4.58 -2.22 29.40
CA GLU A 48 3.77 -1.24 30.12
C GLU A 48 3.33 -0.12 29.17
N ILE A 49 4.30 0.45 28.44
CA ILE A 49 4.07 1.53 27.48
C ILE A 49 3.98 0.94 26.08
N TRP A 50 2.82 1.11 25.45
CA TRP A 50 2.52 0.59 24.12
C TRP A 50 2.26 1.72 23.14
N GLN A 51 3.09 1.82 22.11
CA GLN A 51 2.98 2.82 21.05
C GLN A 51 2.63 2.16 19.73
N LYS A 52 1.93 2.86 18.82
CA LYS A 52 1.63 2.29 17.50
C LYS A 52 2.92 2.08 16.71
N ALA A 53 2.96 1.06 15.84
CA ALA A 53 4.15 0.74 15.08
C ALA A 53 4.73 1.94 14.29
N PRO A 54 3.93 2.76 13.58
CA PRO A 54 4.46 3.94 12.86
C PRO A 54 5.06 5.04 13.75
N MET A 55 4.92 4.95 15.09
CA MET A 55 5.55 5.90 16.01
C MET A 55 7.04 5.64 16.21
N TYR A 56 7.57 4.52 15.71
CA TYR A 56 9.00 4.18 15.74
C TYR A 56 9.60 4.42 14.35
N PRO A 57 10.31 5.55 14.12
CA PRO A 57 10.86 5.89 12.81
C PRO A 57 11.81 4.82 12.25
N GLU A 58 12.46 4.06 13.12
CA GLU A 58 13.39 2.98 12.75
C GLU A 58 12.71 1.80 12.06
N LEU A 59 11.37 1.73 12.07
CA LEU A 59 10.60 0.77 11.29
C LEU A 59 10.35 1.21 9.85
N GLY A 60 10.62 2.47 9.48
CA GLY A 60 10.46 2.97 8.11
C GLY A 60 9.03 2.85 7.56
N MET A 61 8.03 2.98 8.44
CA MET A 61 6.61 2.91 8.07
C MET A 61 6.14 4.25 7.51
N ASP A 62 6.65 4.62 6.34
CA ASP A 62 6.44 5.96 5.76
C ASP A 62 5.41 5.98 4.64
N TRP A 63 4.86 4.84 4.22
CA TRP A 63 4.05 4.74 3.00
C TRP A 63 2.56 4.54 3.29
N LEU A 64 1.71 5.30 2.61
CA LEU A 64 0.27 5.08 2.55
C LEU A 64 -0.07 4.46 1.20
N VAL A 65 -0.87 3.40 1.20
CA VAL A 65 -1.38 2.73 0.00
C VAL A 65 -2.81 3.20 -0.26
N GLU A 66 -3.08 3.69 -1.45
CA GLU A 66 -4.42 4.14 -1.86
C GLU A 66 -5.26 2.93 -2.31
N ILE A 67 -6.23 2.53 -1.48
CA ILE A 67 -7.06 1.35 -1.71
C ILE A 67 -8.26 1.70 -2.59
N THR A 68 -8.89 2.82 -2.26
CA THR A 68 -10.00 3.46 -2.98
C THR A 68 -9.71 4.95 -3.03
N SER A 69 -10.53 5.70 -3.76
CA SER A 69 -10.40 7.14 -3.94
C SER A 69 -10.42 7.91 -2.61
N ASP A 70 -10.99 7.32 -1.56
CA ASP A 70 -11.19 7.91 -0.23
C ASP A 70 -10.60 7.10 0.93
N ARG A 71 -10.03 5.90 0.69
CA ARG A 71 -9.45 5.06 1.74
C ARG A 71 -7.98 4.74 1.48
N TYR A 72 -7.22 4.91 2.55
CA TYR A 72 -5.79 4.66 2.59
C TYR A 72 -5.47 3.59 3.64
N TYR A 73 -4.53 2.71 3.30
CA TYR A 73 -3.92 1.79 4.25
C TYR A 73 -2.51 2.29 4.60
N GLY A 74 -2.16 2.29 5.88
CA GLY A 74 -0.82 2.69 6.34
C GLY A 74 -0.89 3.68 7.52
N PRO A 75 0.22 4.34 7.86
CA PRO A 75 1.54 4.23 7.23
C PRO A 75 2.17 2.84 7.38
N THR A 76 2.86 2.35 6.36
CA THR A 76 3.49 1.02 6.29
C THR A 76 4.86 1.08 5.60
N THR A 77 5.60 -0.03 5.60
CA THR A 77 6.93 -0.13 4.99
C THR A 77 6.83 -0.39 3.49
N LEU A 78 7.89 -0.05 2.76
CA LEU A 78 8.00 -0.42 1.34
C LEU A 78 8.05 -1.94 1.14
N GLY A 79 8.63 -2.67 2.10
CA GLY A 79 8.61 -4.14 2.11
C GLY A 79 7.18 -4.68 2.17
N ALA A 80 6.32 -4.12 3.02
CA ALA A 80 4.93 -4.53 3.13
C ALA A 80 4.16 -4.24 1.83
N VAL A 81 4.41 -3.10 1.18
CA VAL A 81 3.82 -2.79 -0.14
C VAL A 81 4.16 -3.86 -1.16
N ARG A 82 5.42 -4.29 -1.22
CA ARG A 82 5.87 -5.39 -2.10
C ARG A 82 5.15 -6.70 -1.77
N GLU A 83 4.98 -7.02 -0.49
CA GLU A 83 4.28 -8.21 -0.07
C GLU A 83 2.80 -8.18 -0.49
N PHE A 84 2.15 -7.03 -0.40
CA PHE A 84 0.78 -6.88 -0.89
C PHE A 84 0.65 -7.08 -2.40
N ILE A 85 1.62 -6.61 -3.19
CA ILE A 85 1.71 -6.90 -4.63
C ILE A 85 1.88 -8.41 -4.85
N ARG A 86 2.78 -9.05 -4.10
CA ARG A 86 3.05 -10.50 -4.18
C ARG A 86 1.81 -11.34 -3.85
N LEU A 87 1.00 -10.88 -2.89
CA LEU A 87 -0.27 -11.51 -2.50
C LEU A 87 -1.43 -11.16 -3.44
N GLY A 88 -1.25 -10.22 -4.38
CA GLY A 88 -2.26 -9.77 -5.33
C GLY A 88 -3.34 -8.88 -4.70
N GLU A 89 -3.08 -8.29 -3.54
CA GLU A 89 -4.01 -7.36 -2.88
C GLU A 89 -4.04 -5.98 -3.56
N ILE A 90 -2.92 -5.59 -4.19
CA ILE A 90 -2.75 -4.35 -4.95
C ILE A 90 -1.96 -4.60 -6.23
N GLY A 91 -2.12 -3.72 -7.22
CA GLY A 91 -1.49 -3.82 -8.54
C GLY A 91 -0.47 -2.71 -8.81
N GLU A 92 0.16 -2.76 -9.98
CA GLU A 92 1.11 -1.73 -10.42
C GLU A 92 0.43 -0.38 -10.67
N GLU A 93 -0.88 -0.38 -10.92
CA GLU A 93 -1.75 0.79 -11.05
C GLU A 93 -2.13 1.46 -9.74
N THR A 94 -1.89 0.80 -8.61
CA THR A 94 -2.18 1.36 -7.30
C THR A 94 -1.22 2.51 -6.99
N PHE A 95 -1.75 3.57 -6.37
CA PHE A 95 -0.95 4.70 -5.93
C PHE A 95 -0.49 4.54 -4.49
N VAL A 96 0.72 5.03 -4.22
CA VAL A 96 1.27 5.16 -2.88
C VAL A 96 1.65 6.61 -2.60
N ILE A 97 1.49 7.03 -1.35
CA ILE A 97 1.83 8.36 -0.87
C ILE A 97 2.90 8.22 0.20
N ASN A 98 4.03 8.91 0.03
CA ASN A 98 5.03 9.00 1.09
C ASN A 98 4.56 10.02 2.13
N SER A 99 4.47 9.58 3.39
CA SER A 99 3.92 10.36 4.52
C SER A 99 4.87 11.45 5.00
N CYS A 100 6.15 11.38 4.65
CA CYS A 100 7.15 12.37 5.05
C CYS A 100 7.12 13.61 4.15
N ASP A 101 6.92 13.43 2.84
CA ASP A 101 6.97 14.53 1.85
C ASP A 101 5.64 14.77 1.10
N GLY A 102 4.65 13.89 1.26
CA GLY A 102 3.35 13.96 0.59
C GLY A 102 3.39 13.57 -0.89
N SER A 103 4.50 13.05 -1.41
CA SER A 103 4.63 12.66 -2.80
C SER A 103 3.75 11.45 -3.13
N ARG A 104 2.87 11.60 -4.13
CA ARG A 104 2.01 10.53 -4.67
C ARG A 104 2.67 9.96 -5.92
N ARG A 105 2.89 8.65 -5.95
CA ARG A 105 3.50 7.93 -7.08
C ARG A 105 2.75 6.62 -7.35
N GLN A 106 2.75 6.18 -8.59
CA GLN A 106 2.19 4.90 -8.99
C GLN A 106 3.19 3.78 -8.69
N ILE A 107 2.72 2.63 -8.20
CA ILE A 107 3.58 1.50 -7.79
C ILE A 107 4.51 1.05 -8.92
N GLY A 108 4.02 0.95 -10.16
CA GLY A 108 4.83 0.56 -11.32
C GLY A 108 5.99 1.50 -11.65
N GLU A 109 5.99 2.72 -11.11
CA GLU A 109 7.06 3.71 -11.31
C GLU A 109 8.12 3.68 -10.19
N LEU A 110 7.86 2.99 -9.07
CA LEU A 110 8.81 2.86 -7.97
C LEU A 110 9.87 1.80 -8.28
N ALA A 111 11.01 2.23 -8.80
CA ALA A 111 12.20 1.37 -8.98
C ALA A 111 12.65 0.67 -7.69
N GLU A 112 12.35 1.26 -6.52
CA GLU A 112 12.65 0.72 -5.19
C GLU A 112 11.89 -0.59 -4.89
N LEU A 113 10.70 -0.77 -5.47
CA LEU A 113 9.90 -1.99 -5.36
C LEU A 113 10.39 -3.10 -6.29
N ALA A 114 11.10 -2.76 -7.36
CA ALA A 114 11.68 -3.74 -8.29
C ALA A 114 12.97 -4.39 -7.76
N GLN A 115 13.62 -3.79 -6.75
CA GLN A 115 14.81 -4.35 -6.13
C GLN A 115 14.41 -5.46 -5.15
N GLU A 116 14.42 -6.73 -5.57
CA GLU A 116 14.26 -7.88 -4.66
C GLU A 116 15.09 -7.65 -3.39
N PRO A 117 14.54 -7.85 -2.18
CA PRO A 117 15.33 -7.71 -0.97
C PRO A 117 16.53 -8.65 -1.08
N ASN A 118 17.74 -8.09 -0.99
CA ASN A 118 19.02 -8.82 -1.04
C ASN A 118 19.14 -9.89 0.08
N ASP A 119 18.16 -9.85 0.97
CA ASP A 119 18.06 -10.57 2.19
C ASP A 119 16.94 -11.63 2.04
N THR A 120 17.26 -12.77 1.42
CA THR A 120 16.46 -14.00 1.51
C THR A 120 16.59 -14.57 2.94
N PHE A 121 15.94 -13.95 3.91
CA PHE A 121 16.00 -14.41 5.30
C PHE A 121 14.74 -15.20 5.65
N GLU A 122 14.95 -16.44 6.08
CA GLU A 122 13.91 -17.36 6.52
C GLU A 122 12.98 -16.67 7.53
N LEU A 123 11.69 -16.63 7.20
CA LEU A 123 10.64 -16.22 8.13
C LEU A 123 10.77 -17.11 9.37
N SER A 124 11.02 -16.49 10.54
CA SER A 124 11.04 -17.21 11.81
C SER A 124 9.72 -17.97 11.97
N ALA A 125 9.77 -19.26 12.31
CA ALA A 125 8.59 -20.11 12.45
C ALA A 125 7.55 -19.59 13.47
N ASN A 126 7.93 -18.62 14.31
CA ASN A 126 7.06 -17.96 15.29
C ASN A 126 6.55 -16.58 14.85
N ALA A 127 6.76 -16.21 13.59
CA ALA A 127 6.28 -14.94 13.05
C ALA A 127 4.74 -14.96 12.90
N PRO A 128 4.05 -13.86 13.23
CA PRO A 128 2.64 -13.73 12.92
C PRO A 128 2.43 -13.79 11.41
N PRO A 129 1.28 -14.30 10.94
CA PRO A 129 0.95 -14.26 9.52
C PRO A 129 0.91 -12.82 9.01
N ALA A 130 1.19 -12.64 7.71
CA ALA A 130 0.98 -11.36 7.05
C ALA A 130 -0.44 -10.87 7.31
N THR A 131 -0.57 -9.61 7.70
CA THR A 131 -1.87 -9.00 7.99
C THR A 131 -2.41 -8.44 6.69
N PRO A 132 -3.51 -9.01 6.14
CA PRO A 132 -4.06 -8.48 4.90
C PRO A 132 -4.44 -7.02 5.12
N MET A 133 -4.33 -6.21 4.06
CA MET A 133 -5.04 -4.95 4.02
C MET A 133 -6.51 -5.34 4.09
N SER A 134 -7.21 -5.00 5.16
CA SER A 134 -8.63 -5.27 5.31
C SER A 134 -9.41 -4.39 4.34
N ILE A 135 -9.23 -4.62 3.04
CA ILE A 135 -9.93 -4.00 1.94
C ILE A 135 -11.31 -4.64 1.95
N ASP A 136 -12.34 -3.88 2.33
CA ASP A 136 -13.69 -4.34 2.09
C ASP A 136 -13.88 -4.40 0.56
N VAL A 137 -13.97 -5.63 0.05
CA VAL A 137 -14.15 -5.90 -1.38
C VAL A 137 -15.36 -5.13 -1.95
N ARG A 138 -16.38 -4.85 -1.13
CA ARG A 138 -17.55 -4.06 -1.55
C ARG A 138 -17.22 -2.61 -1.85
N ASP A 139 -16.35 -2.00 -1.05
CA ASP A 139 -15.92 -0.62 -1.28
C ASP A 139 -15.12 -0.54 -2.57
N ARG A 140 -14.23 -1.53 -2.80
CA ARG A 140 -13.47 -1.60 -4.05
C ARG A 140 -14.36 -1.82 -5.28
N ILE A 141 -15.38 -2.67 -5.18
CA ILE A 141 -16.36 -2.86 -6.27
C ILE A 141 -17.07 -1.54 -6.58
N THR A 142 -17.53 -0.83 -5.55
CA THR A 142 -18.25 0.44 -5.71
C THR A 142 -17.40 1.49 -6.44
N ASP A 143 -16.13 1.62 -6.06
CA ASP A 143 -15.19 2.54 -6.70
C ASP A 143 -14.88 2.15 -8.16
N LEU A 144 -14.70 0.85 -8.43
CA LEU A 144 -14.48 0.36 -9.79
C LEU A 144 -15.70 0.56 -10.68
N GLU A 145 -16.90 0.35 -10.15
CA GLU A 145 -18.16 0.60 -10.86
C GLU A 145 -18.31 2.09 -11.20
N HIS A 146 -17.95 2.98 -10.27
CA HIS A 146 -17.95 4.42 -10.52
C HIS A 146 -16.94 4.81 -11.62
N SER A 147 -15.70 4.32 -11.50
CA SER A 147 -14.65 4.60 -12.50
C SER A 147 -15.03 4.10 -13.89
N LEU A 148 -15.60 2.89 -13.98
CA LEU A 148 -16.06 2.32 -15.25
C LEU A 148 -17.20 3.14 -15.86
N PHE A 149 -18.09 3.68 -15.03
CA PHE A 149 -19.17 4.54 -15.50
C PHE A 149 -18.64 5.86 -16.08
N GLU A 150 -17.67 6.48 -15.41
CA GLU A 150 -17.04 7.71 -15.90
C GLU A 150 -16.30 7.48 -17.23
N GLU A 151 -15.56 6.38 -17.34
CA GLU A 151 -14.84 6.02 -18.56
C GLU A 151 -15.78 5.80 -19.75
N ARG A 152 -16.89 5.08 -19.53
CA ARG A 152 -17.93 4.88 -20.55
C ARG A 152 -18.53 6.21 -21.02
N ARG A 153 -18.82 7.11 -20.10
CA ARG A 153 -19.34 8.44 -20.43
C ARG A 153 -18.34 9.25 -21.25
N ALA A 154 -17.08 9.27 -20.85
CA ALA A 154 -16.02 9.97 -21.57
C ALA A 154 -15.86 9.42 -23.00
N PHE A 155 -15.97 8.10 -23.16
CA PHE A 155 -15.96 7.45 -24.47
C PHE A 155 -17.12 7.90 -25.36
N ASP A 156 -18.35 7.93 -24.83
CA ASP A 156 -19.54 8.37 -25.58
C ASP A 156 -19.42 9.84 -26.04
N GLU A 157 -18.88 10.72 -25.18
CA GLU A 157 -18.63 12.13 -25.50
C GLU A 157 -17.58 12.28 -26.62
N LEU A 158 -16.52 11.48 -26.58
CA LEU A 158 -15.49 11.45 -27.61
C LEU A 158 -16.05 10.95 -28.96
N GLU A 159 -16.88 9.91 -28.93
CA GLU A 159 -17.50 9.34 -30.13
C GLU A 159 -18.44 10.37 -30.80
N ALA A 160 -19.24 11.09 -30.02
CA ALA A 160 -20.10 12.16 -30.53
C ALA A 160 -19.28 13.27 -31.22
N ARG A 161 -18.18 13.70 -30.59
CA ARG A 161 -17.28 14.71 -31.15
C ARG A 161 -16.60 14.22 -32.43
N TYR A 162 -16.22 12.94 -32.47
CA TYR A 162 -15.62 12.33 -33.65
C TYR A 162 -16.61 12.32 -34.82
N ARG A 163 -17.87 11.91 -34.59
CA ARG A 163 -18.93 11.94 -35.62
C ARG A 163 -19.20 13.35 -36.15
N GLU A 164 -19.18 14.35 -35.27
CA GLU A 164 -19.35 15.75 -35.69
C GLU A 164 -18.20 16.20 -36.61
N LEU A 165 -16.96 15.88 -36.22
CA LEU A 165 -15.77 16.23 -37.00
C LEU A 165 -15.77 15.54 -38.37
N GLU A 166 -16.13 14.26 -38.41
CA GLU A 166 -16.24 13.49 -39.65
C GLU A 166 -17.30 14.09 -40.58
N THR A 167 -18.46 14.51 -40.03
CA THR A 167 -19.49 15.19 -40.82
C THR A 167 -18.98 16.51 -41.42
N ARG A 168 -18.25 17.31 -40.64
CA ARG A 168 -17.65 18.55 -41.11
C ARG A 168 -16.59 18.30 -42.20
N TYR A 169 -15.76 17.27 -42.01
CA TYR A 169 -14.74 16.89 -42.99
C TYR A 169 -15.36 16.48 -44.32
N GLN A 170 -16.41 15.64 -44.31
CA GLN A 170 -17.13 15.26 -45.52
C GLN A 170 -17.77 16.46 -46.23
N ALA A 171 -18.32 17.42 -45.47
CA ALA A 171 -18.89 18.64 -46.04
C ALA A 171 -17.84 19.55 -46.71
N VAL A 172 -16.61 19.57 -46.21
CA VAL A 172 -15.49 20.29 -46.85
C VAL A 172 -15.07 19.59 -48.14
N LEU A 173 -14.88 18.27 -48.12
CA LEU A 173 -14.55 17.49 -49.32
C LEU A 173 -15.60 17.66 -50.44
N ALA A 174 -16.89 17.67 -50.07
CA ALA A 174 -17.98 17.88 -51.01
C ALA A 174 -18.07 19.31 -51.57
N ARG A 175 -17.43 20.31 -50.92
CA ARG A 175 -17.34 21.68 -51.43
C ARG A 175 -16.14 21.92 -52.35
N GLU A 176 -15.12 21.08 -52.24
CA GLU A 176 -13.91 21.14 -53.07
C GLU A 176 -13.99 20.27 -54.34
N SER A 177 -15.06 19.47 -54.47
CA SER A 177 -15.39 18.66 -55.68
C SER A 177 -16.37 19.39 -56.59
#